data_AF-A0A8B2NXF2-F1
#
_entry.id   AF-A0A8B2NXF2-F1
#
_cell.length_a   1.000
_cell.length_b   1.000
_cell.length_c   1.000
_cell.angle_alpha   90.00
_cell.angle_beta   90.00
_cell.angle_gamma   90.00
#
_symmetry.space_group_name_H-M   'P 1'
#
loop_
_entity.id
_entity.type
_entity.pdbx_description
1 polymer ?
#
loop_
_entity_poly.entity_id
_entity_poly.type
_entity_poly.pdbx_seq_one_letter_code
_entity_poly.pdbx_strand_id
1 'polypeptide(L)'
;MAPALTFDTIYFFGGSLTDSGNFYAATEAVSRKAVPLTSAGYAEQFSNGPVYADLVPGLLGVAGGEETNYAVGGARILADRTIEDVIGRFAVRPDATEEDLAYGVDYPSEIERFVADHGGEDLSNVAISIFVGSNDLREFRPPRGTLEAKLAAAHDFGVALADAMLEETAPAIDLGVGTVIFNTLPDSGVFPVTRYERPNDSLISDAVVAAYNETLASIAEDLEDMGTTAVVVHLDVLFEEVTGDAASFNFRDPGISVYLGGGKAPIPNFGARNIPQDQLIFFDLVHPTTEMHEIIAAFEAASLTANVVIGDALASDVTGTMQSDLFLGRDGDDTAELGLGDDIAIGGLGNDSLVGGPGDNLLMGGAGDDTVTGGGDDDILADGTGDDGLAGGGGNDLLIVGAGSDTARGGAGDDVVVWTEPSLVGGDRRGGDQTVLCGGEGTDTLVLRVADAGDATFDDPTAVNVFEALGVTAGQFEEIIVVEGFEELPISSDQIATADLWHLI
;
A
#
# COMPACT_ATOMS: atom_id res chain seq x y z
N MET A 1 -14.73 -13.02 -16.87
CA MET A 1 -15.25 -13.26 -15.51
C MET A 1 -14.03 -13.19 -14.65
N ALA A 2 -13.82 -12.06 -13.96
CA ALA A 2 -12.81 -11.93 -12.92
C ALA A 2 -12.72 -13.23 -12.11
N PRO A 3 -11.53 -13.70 -11.68
CA PRO A 3 -11.44 -14.88 -10.84
C PRO A 3 -12.40 -14.67 -9.66
N ALA A 4 -13.46 -15.46 -9.61
CA ALA A 4 -14.45 -15.33 -8.56
C ALA A 4 -13.75 -15.72 -7.26
N LEU A 5 -13.82 -14.85 -6.25
CA LEU A 5 -13.34 -15.15 -4.91
C LEU A 5 -13.86 -16.53 -4.48
N THR A 6 -12.93 -17.37 -4.04
CA THR A 6 -13.20 -18.76 -3.65
C THR A 6 -13.55 -18.90 -2.18
N PHE A 7 -13.51 -17.81 -1.42
CA PHE A 7 -13.70 -17.78 0.02
C PHE A 7 -14.69 -16.69 0.45
N ASP A 8 -15.31 -16.88 1.61
CA ASP A 8 -16.24 -15.93 2.23
C ASP A 8 -15.75 -15.37 3.58
N THR A 9 -14.59 -15.85 4.06
CA THR A 9 -13.95 -15.45 5.30
C THR A 9 -12.42 -15.45 5.12
N ILE A 10 -11.74 -14.45 5.68
CA ILE A 10 -10.27 -14.35 5.66
C ILE A 10 -9.69 -14.19 7.07
N TYR A 11 -8.66 -14.97 7.38
CA TYR A 11 -7.89 -14.87 8.63
C TYR A 11 -6.46 -14.39 8.37
N PHE A 12 -5.92 -13.59 9.27
CA PHE A 12 -4.60 -12.97 9.10
C PHE A 12 -3.58 -13.48 10.12
N PHE A 13 -2.38 -13.75 9.65
CA PHE A 13 -1.22 -14.19 10.44
C PHE A 13 -0.01 -13.34 10.08
N GLY A 14 0.81 -12.98 11.05
CA GLY A 14 1.89 -12.06 10.74
C GLY A 14 2.49 -11.30 11.90
N GLY A 15 3.32 -10.32 11.52
CA GLY A 15 3.98 -9.44 12.47
C GLY A 15 3.20 -8.15 12.75
N SER A 16 3.96 -7.10 13.08
CA SER A 16 3.41 -5.79 13.46
C SER A 16 2.74 -5.02 12.32
N LEU A 17 2.98 -5.36 11.05
CA LEU A 17 2.27 -4.73 9.92
C LEU A 17 0.84 -5.28 9.77
N THR A 18 0.56 -6.44 10.37
CA THR A 18 -0.71 -7.16 10.26
C THR A 18 -1.49 -7.10 11.58
N ASP A 19 -0.81 -6.95 12.72
CA ASP A 19 -1.42 -6.95 14.05
C ASP A 19 -2.46 -5.84 14.27
N SER A 20 -3.73 -6.24 14.40
CA SER A 20 -4.89 -5.37 14.68
C SER A 20 -5.07 -5.00 16.17
N GLY A 21 -4.08 -5.27 17.03
CA GLY A 21 -4.08 -4.88 18.45
C GLY A 21 -3.87 -6.04 19.43
N ASN A 22 -3.61 -7.25 18.95
CA ASN A 22 -3.32 -8.43 19.75
C ASN A 22 -2.09 -8.22 20.65
N PHE A 23 -1.02 -7.62 20.14
CA PHE A 23 0.15 -7.31 20.97
C PHE A 23 -0.17 -6.24 22.03
N TYR A 24 -1.00 -5.25 21.69
CA TYR A 24 -1.44 -4.26 22.65
C TYR A 24 -2.25 -4.89 23.78
N ALA A 25 -3.25 -5.70 23.44
CA ALA A 25 -4.07 -6.43 24.41
C ALA A 25 -3.22 -7.34 25.30
N ALA A 26 -2.29 -8.10 24.70
CA ALA A 26 -1.37 -8.96 25.45
C ALA A 26 -0.50 -8.14 26.41
N THR A 27 0.08 -7.02 25.96
CA THR A 27 0.89 -6.17 26.84
C THR A 27 0.06 -5.41 27.87
N GLU A 28 -1.20 -5.05 27.58
CA GLU A 28 -2.08 -4.39 28.54
C GLU A 28 -2.41 -5.32 29.71
N ALA A 29 -2.63 -6.61 29.43
CA ALA A 29 -2.89 -7.61 30.45
C ALA A 29 -1.71 -7.74 31.44
N VAL A 30 -0.47 -7.70 30.94
CA VAL A 30 0.71 -8.02 31.76
C VAL A 30 1.57 -6.83 32.18
N SER A 31 1.52 -5.67 31.49
CA SER A 31 2.44 -4.54 31.69
C SER A 31 1.73 -3.29 32.19
N ARG A 32 2.37 -2.51 33.08
CA ARG A 32 1.82 -1.21 33.54
C ARG A 32 1.63 -0.19 32.42
N LYS A 33 2.33 -0.36 31.32
CA LYS A 33 2.24 0.46 30.13
C LYS A 33 2.14 -0.49 28.93
N ALA A 34 0.97 -0.54 28.32
CA ALA A 34 0.75 -1.29 27.08
C ALA A 34 1.58 -0.67 25.94
N VAL A 35 1.94 -1.50 24.97
CA VAL A 35 2.74 -1.14 23.80
C VAL A 35 2.01 -1.71 22.57
N PRO A 36 1.90 -0.97 21.47
CA PRO A 36 2.45 0.36 21.23
C PRO A 36 1.78 1.48 22.05
N LEU A 37 2.49 2.60 22.22
CA LEU A 37 2.06 3.66 23.13
C LEU A 37 0.96 4.54 22.54
N THR A 38 -0.30 4.37 22.97
CA THR A 38 -1.41 5.27 22.59
C THR A 38 -1.15 6.75 22.93
N SER A 39 -0.37 7.01 23.98
CA SER A 39 0.08 8.38 24.32
C SER A 39 0.93 9.06 23.25
N ALA A 40 1.42 8.31 22.27
CA ALA A 40 2.17 8.79 21.13
C ALA A 40 1.38 8.67 19.81
N GLY A 41 0.05 8.54 19.88
CA GLY A 41 -0.81 8.51 18.69
C GLY A 41 -0.93 7.16 18.00
N TYR A 42 -0.34 6.08 18.54
CA TYR A 42 -0.64 4.73 18.05
C TYR A 42 -2.09 4.37 18.34
N ALA A 43 -2.80 3.80 17.36
CA ALA A 43 -4.20 3.39 17.48
C ALA A 43 -4.33 1.98 18.07
N GLU A 44 -3.57 1.67 19.14
CA GLU A 44 -3.42 0.31 19.71
C GLU A 44 -2.74 -0.71 18.77
N GLN A 45 -2.56 -0.34 17.51
CA GLN A 45 -1.81 -1.05 16.49
C GLN A 45 -0.47 -0.36 16.26
N PHE A 46 0.43 -0.98 15.50
CA PHE A 46 1.73 -0.36 15.17
C PHE A 46 1.63 0.76 14.12
N SER A 47 0.46 1.38 13.97
CA SER A 47 0.22 2.53 13.10
C SER A 47 -0.61 3.63 13.83
N ASN A 48 -0.89 4.73 13.14
CA ASN A 48 -1.77 5.83 13.61
C ASN A 48 -3.27 5.58 13.39
N GLY A 49 -3.62 4.48 12.75
CA GLY A 49 -4.99 4.04 12.46
C GLY A 49 -5.03 2.54 12.19
N PRO A 50 -6.10 2.05 11.54
CA PRO A 50 -6.22 0.65 11.10
C PRO A 50 -5.04 0.19 10.24
N VAL A 51 -4.68 -1.09 10.38
CA VAL A 51 -3.77 -1.77 9.47
C VAL A 51 -4.55 -2.41 8.31
N TYR A 52 -3.85 -2.79 7.25
CA TYR A 52 -4.46 -3.34 6.03
C TYR A 52 -5.41 -4.53 6.31
N ALA A 53 -5.06 -5.37 7.28
CA ALA A 53 -5.84 -6.54 7.68
C ALA A 53 -7.25 -6.19 8.22
N ASP A 54 -7.44 -4.98 8.73
CA ASP A 54 -8.76 -4.48 9.15
C ASP A 54 -9.64 -4.04 7.96
N LEU A 55 -9.01 -3.71 6.83
CA LEU A 55 -9.63 -3.07 5.68
C LEU A 55 -9.96 -4.07 4.57
N VAL A 56 -9.03 -4.99 4.27
CA VAL A 56 -9.16 -6.00 3.20
C VAL A 56 -10.48 -6.77 3.22
N PRO A 57 -11.00 -7.26 4.37
CA PRO A 57 -12.27 -7.99 4.38
C PRO A 57 -13.45 -7.16 3.85
N GLY A 58 -13.47 -5.86 4.18
CA GLY A 58 -14.50 -4.93 3.72
C GLY A 58 -14.43 -4.70 2.21
N LEU A 59 -13.22 -4.55 1.68
CA LEU A 59 -12.98 -4.36 0.23
C LEU A 59 -13.37 -5.60 -0.58
N LEU A 60 -13.11 -6.79 -0.05
CA LEU A 60 -13.47 -8.07 -0.68
C LEU A 60 -14.95 -8.44 -0.49
N GLY A 61 -15.67 -7.76 0.41
CA GLY A 61 -17.04 -8.11 0.77
C GLY A 61 -17.17 -9.46 1.50
N VAL A 62 -16.14 -9.86 2.25
CA VAL A 62 -16.06 -11.13 3.00
C VAL A 62 -16.10 -10.89 4.50
N ALA A 63 -16.31 -11.95 5.29
CA ALA A 63 -16.20 -11.88 6.74
C ALA A 63 -14.75 -11.68 7.18
N GLY A 64 -14.55 -10.74 8.12
CA GLY A 64 -13.26 -10.48 8.75
C GLY A 64 -13.36 -9.45 9.88
N GLY A 65 -12.21 -8.96 10.33
CA GLY A 65 -12.07 -7.95 11.38
C GLY A 65 -11.14 -8.43 12.51
N GLU A 66 -11.20 -7.76 13.67
CA GLU A 66 -10.32 -8.08 14.81
C GLU A 66 -10.39 -9.58 15.22
N GLU A 67 -11.56 -10.20 15.16
CA GLU A 67 -11.74 -11.62 15.53
C GLU A 67 -11.12 -12.61 14.53
N THR A 68 -10.76 -12.15 13.31
CA THR A 68 -10.08 -12.99 12.31
C THR A 68 -8.58 -12.69 12.21
N ASN A 69 -8.05 -11.81 13.06
CA ASN A 69 -6.64 -11.47 13.09
C ASN A 69 -5.91 -12.24 14.21
N TYR A 70 -5.04 -13.18 13.85
CA TYR A 70 -4.18 -13.92 14.78
C TYR A 70 -2.78 -13.30 14.91
N ALA A 71 -2.43 -12.34 14.05
CA ALA A 71 -1.10 -11.73 13.98
C ALA A 71 -0.73 -11.03 15.28
N VAL A 72 0.53 -11.17 15.70
CA VAL A 72 1.05 -10.52 16.91
C VAL A 72 2.28 -9.68 16.60
N GLY A 73 2.25 -8.44 17.06
CA GLY A 73 3.34 -7.49 16.97
C GLY A 73 4.70 -8.07 17.31
N GLY A 74 5.57 -8.09 16.30
CA GLY A 74 6.94 -8.56 16.44
C GLY A 74 7.12 -10.07 16.24
N ALA A 75 6.10 -10.82 15.80
CA ALA A 75 6.14 -12.25 15.51
C ALA A 75 7.32 -12.67 14.64
N ARG A 76 7.76 -13.91 14.88
CA ARG A 76 8.92 -14.55 14.24
C ARG A 76 8.61 -16.00 13.94
N ILE A 77 9.18 -16.51 12.86
CA ILE A 77 9.06 -17.91 12.45
C ILE A 77 10.02 -18.78 13.27
N LEU A 78 11.29 -18.37 13.40
CA LEU A 78 12.36 -19.24 13.89
C LEU A 78 12.59 -19.14 15.41
N ALA A 79 11.73 -18.42 16.13
CA ALA A 79 11.98 -18.08 17.53
C ALA A 79 10.72 -18.08 18.39
N ASP A 80 10.55 -19.17 19.15
CA ASP A 80 9.57 -19.30 20.22
C ASP A 80 9.74 -18.18 21.25
N ARG A 81 8.71 -17.38 21.44
CA ARG A 81 8.73 -16.25 22.37
C ARG A 81 7.37 -16.05 23.00
N THR A 82 7.40 -15.79 24.29
CA THR A 82 6.22 -15.39 25.04
C THR A 82 6.17 -13.87 25.22
N ILE A 83 5.03 -13.34 25.66
CA ILE A 83 4.93 -11.93 26.03
C ILE A 83 5.92 -11.58 27.14
N GLU A 84 6.20 -12.51 28.08
CA GLU A 84 7.22 -12.33 29.13
C GLU A 84 8.61 -12.03 28.55
N ASP A 85 8.99 -12.74 27.49
CA ASP A 85 10.29 -12.57 26.82
C ASP A 85 10.41 -11.20 26.14
N VAL A 86 9.31 -10.66 25.63
CA VAL A 86 9.29 -9.35 24.94
C VAL A 86 9.25 -8.17 25.91
N ILE A 87 8.39 -8.22 26.93
CA ILE A 87 8.25 -7.09 27.86
C ILE A 87 9.32 -7.09 28.96
N GLY A 88 9.83 -8.28 29.32
CA GLY A 88 10.79 -8.52 30.38
C GLY A 88 10.19 -8.45 31.80
N ARG A 89 10.70 -9.29 32.71
CA ARG A 89 10.21 -9.45 34.11
C ARG A 89 10.05 -8.18 34.94
N PHE A 90 10.77 -7.12 34.62
CA PHE A 90 10.71 -5.85 35.36
C PHE A 90 9.52 -4.95 34.95
N ALA A 91 8.87 -5.23 33.83
CA ALA A 91 7.71 -4.49 33.33
C ALA A 91 6.36 -5.09 33.79
N VAL A 92 6.40 -6.29 34.37
CA VAL A 92 5.21 -7.09 34.71
C VAL A 92 4.43 -6.50 35.88
N ARG A 93 3.09 -6.46 35.77
CA ARG A 93 2.20 -6.05 36.85
C ARG A 93 2.15 -7.12 37.95
N PRO A 94 1.98 -6.75 39.24
CA PRO A 94 1.95 -7.74 40.32
C PRO A 94 0.80 -8.76 40.25
N ASP A 95 -0.24 -8.45 39.48
CA ASP A 95 -1.46 -9.24 39.29
C ASP A 95 -1.49 -10.03 37.98
N ALA A 96 -0.48 -9.91 37.11
CA ALA A 96 -0.35 -10.74 35.92
C ALA A 96 -0.18 -12.22 36.31
N THR A 97 -0.90 -13.10 35.63
CA THR A 97 -0.84 -14.55 35.86
C THR A 97 0.29 -15.20 35.06
N GLU A 98 0.67 -16.43 35.42
CA GLU A 98 1.62 -17.21 34.60
C GLU A 98 1.07 -17.53 33.21
N GLU A 99 -0.26 -17.66 33.08
CA GLU A 99 -0.95 -17.88 31.81
C GLU A 99 -0.86 -16.63 30.92
N ASP A 100 -1.13 -15.44 31.47
CA ASP A 100 -1.00 -14.18 30.72
C ASP A 100 0.43 -13.98 30.21
N LEU A 101 1.43 -14.34 31.02
CA LEU A 101 2.85 -14.22 30.67
C LEU A 101 3.32 -15.27 29.65
N ALA A 102 2.63 -16.40 29.56
CA ALA A 102 2.93 -17.48 28.63
C ALA A 102 2.29 -17.29 27.26
N TYR A 103 1.54 -16.20 27.03
CA TYR A 103 0.96 -15.88 25.73
C TYR A 103 2.05 -15.85 24.65
N GLY A 104 1.95 -16.76 23.67
CA GLY A 104 2.91 -16.91 22.58
C GLY A 104 2.76 -15.81 21.54
N VAL A 105 3.86 -15.10 21.27
CA VAL A 105 3.93 -13.96 20.33
C VAL A 105 4.63 -14.32 19.02
N ASP A 106 5.01 -15.59 18.85
CA ASP A 106 5.64 -16.12 17.65
C ASP A 106 4.61 -16.70 16.68
N TYR A 107 5.02 -16.85 15.42
CA TYR A 107 4.16 -17.33 14.34
C TYR A 107 3.61 -18.75 14.57
N PRO A 108 4.42 -19.73 15.04
CA PRO A 108 3.89 -21.04 15.42
C PRO A 108 2.72 -20.94 16.42
N SER A 109 2.84 -20.09 17.43
CA SER A 109 1.77 -19.88 18.41
C SER A 109 0.50 -19.28 17.80
N GLU A 110 0.59 -18.48 16.74
CA GLU A 110 -0.57 -17.97 16.00
C GLU A 110 -1.32 -19.11 15.30
N ILE A 111 -0.58 -19.99 14.61
CA ILE A 111 -1.14 -21.17 13.94
C ILE A 111 -1.75 -22.15 14.95
N GLU A 112 -1.08 -22.39 16.08
CA GLU A 112 -1.59 -23.27 17.14
C GLU A 112 -2.95 -22.79 17.67
N ARG A 113 -3.13 -21.48 17.84
CA ARG A 113 -4.41 -20.90 18.27
C ARG A 113 -5.49 -21.11 17.21
N PHE A 114 -5.20 -20.80 15.95
CA PHE A 114 -6.15 -21.02 14.85
C PHE A 114 -6.58 -22.49 14.75
N VAL A 115 -5.63 -23.42 14.85
CA VAL A 115 -5.94 -24.86 14.80
C VAL A 115 -6.79 -25.30 15.99
N ALA A 116 -6.55 -24.72 17.17
CA ALA A 116 -7.35 -25.00 18.35
C ALA A 116 -8.79 -24.45 18.23
N ASP A 117 -8.95 -23.28 17.64
CA ASP A 117 -10.24 -22.58 17.51
C ASP A 117 -11.11 -23.22 16.41
N HIS A 118 -10.52 -23.70 15.32
CA HIS A 118 -11.23 -24.21 14.14
C HIS A 118 -11.17 -25.73 13.96
N GLY A 119 -10.72 -26.45 14.98
CA GLY A 119 -10.61 -27.91 14.95
C GLY A 119 -11.94 -28.62 14.65
N GLY A 120 -12.07 -29.17 13.44
CA GLY A 120 -13.24 -29.93 12.99
C GLY A 120 -14.31 -29.11 12.25
N GLU A 121 -14.02 -27.86 11.91
CA GLU A 121 -14.82 -27.03 11.02
C GLU A 121 -14.55 -27.35 9.54
N ASP A 122 -15.42 -26.89 8.64
CA ASP A 122 -15.19 -26.94 7.18
C ASP A 122 -14.59 -25.61 6.73
N LEU A 123 -13.31 -25.62 6.38
CA LEU A 123 -12.54 -24.43 6.03
C LEU A 123 -12.37 -24.26 4.51
N SER A 124 -13.12 -25.01 3.71
CA SER A 124 -12.98 -24.99 2.24
C SER A 124 -13.33 -23.64 1.59
N ASN A 125 -14.10 -22.78 2.27
CA ASN A 125 -14.40 -21.41 1.85
C ASN A 125 -13.64 -20.36 2.69
N VAL A 126 -12.55 -20.75 3.34
CA VAL A 126 -11.73 -19.87 4.18
C VAL A 126 -10.40 -19.59 3.50
N ALA A 127 -9.98 -18.32 3.52
CA ALA A 127 -8.63 -17.90 3.20
C ALA A 127 -7.81 -17.64 4.46
N ILE A 128 -6.50 -17.89 4.38
CA ILE A 128 -5.51 -17.39 5.34
C ILE A 128 -4.53 -16.47 4.62
N SER A 129 -4.26 -15.29 5.16
CA SER A 129 -3.28 -14.32 4.66
C SER A 129 -2.09 -14.24 5.60
N ILE A 130 -0.89 -14.43 5.06
CA ILE A 130 0.35 -14.61 5.81
C ILE A 130 1.32 -13.50 5.42
N PHE A 131 1.73 -12.70 6.41
CA PHE A 131 2.77 -11.67 6.24
C PHE A 131 3.75 -11.66 7.42
N VAL A 132 4.79 -12.50 7.32
CA VAL A 132 5.72 -12.77 8.42
C VAL A 132 7.15 -13.01 7.92
N GLY A 133 8.15 -12.77 8.77
CA GLY A 133 9.55 -13.11 8.50
C GLY A 133 10.52 -11.93 8.56
N SER A 134 10.05 -10.69 8.37
CA SER A 134 10.90 -9.49 8.46
C SER A 134 11.61 -9.35 9.83
N ASN A 135 10.97 -9.82 10.91
CA ASN A 135 11.57 -9.82 12.24
C ASN A 135 12.67 -10.87 12.44
N ASP A 136 12.70 -11.92 11.62
CA ASP A 136 13.68 -13.02 11.64
C ASP A 136 15.00 -12.63 10.97
N LEU A 137 15.04 -11.54 10.18
CA LEU A 137 16.29 -10.95 9.69
C LEU A 137 17.29 -10.67 10.83
N ARG A 138 16.77 -10.39 12.03
CA ARG A 138 17.56 -10.19 13.25
C ARG A 138 18.21 -11.46 13.79
N GLU A 139 17.80 -12.64 13.34
CA GLU A 139 18.43 -13.92 13.69
C GLU A 139 19.53 -14.32 12.73
N PHE A 140 19.57 -13.72 11.54
CA PHE A 140 20.65 -13.98 10.60
C PHE A 140 22.01 -13.56 11.19
N ARG A 141 23.00 -14.46 11.08
CA ARG A 141 24.37 -14.24 11.54
C ARG A 141 25.30 -14.42 10.34
N PRO A 142 25.60 -13.35 9.56
CA PRO A 142 26.41 -13.48 8.37
C PRO A 142 27.80 -14.02 8.71
N PRO A 143 28.33 -14.97 7.91
CA PRO A 143 29.66 -15.52 8.14
C PRO A 143 30.74 -14.45 8.05
N ARG A 144 31.88 -14.70 8.69
CA ARG A 144 33.09 -13.89 8.44
C ARG A 144 33.62 -14.23 7.06
N GLY A 145 33.99 -13.23 6.26
CA GLY A 145 34.58 -13.47 4.94
C GLY A 145 34.27 -12.36 3.94
N THR A 146 34.32 -12.74 2.66
CA THR A 146 33.98 -11.90 1.52
C THR A 146 32.49 -11.55 1.53
N LEU A 147 32.11 -10.49 0.81
CA LEU A 147 30.71 -10.15 0.61
C LEU A 147 29.96 -11.30 -0.10
N GLU A 148 30.56 -11.88 -1.13
CA GLU A 148 30.02 -13.04 -1.86
C GLU A 148 29.63 -14.21 -0.93
N ALA A 149 30.49 -14.57 0.03
CA ALA A 149 30.20 -15.65 0.98
C ALA A 149 29.06 -15.28 1.95
N LYS A 150 28.88 -13.99 2.25
CA LYS A 150 27.77 -13.52 3.07
C LYS A 150 26.47 -13.51 2.31
N LEU A 151 26.48 -13.09 1.04
CA LEU A 151 25.30 -13.10 0.17
C LEU A 151 24.81 -14.53 -0.09
N ALA A 152 25.73 -15.47 -0.33
CA ALA A 152 25.36 -16.89 -0.46
C ALA A 152 24.70 -17.43 0.83
N ALA A 153 25.24 -17.09 2.01
CA ALA A 153 24.64 -17.49 3.27
C ALA A 153 23.30 -16.79 3.56
N ALA A 154 23.12 -15.56 3.07
CA ALA A 154 21.88 -14.81 3.18
C ALA A 154 20.79 -15.46 2.33
N HIS A 155 21.11 -15.81 1.08
CA HIS A 155 20.24 -16.58 0.22
C HIS A 155 19.81 -17.90 0.86
N ASP A 156 20.77 -18.72 1.33
CA ASP A 156 20.46 -20.00 2.00
C ASP A 156 19.56 -19.81 3.23
N PHE A 157 19.71 -18.71 3.97
CA PHE A 157 18.87 -18.38 5.11
C PHE A 157 17.45 -17.95 4.69
N GLY A 158 17.30 -17.17 3.62
CA GLY A 158 15.99 -16.77 3.08
C GLY A 158 15.16 -17.96 2.63
N VAL A 159 15.77 -18.89 1.89
CA VAL A 159 15.13 -20.17 1.50
C VAL A 159 14.67 -20.95 2.73
N ALA A 160 15.58 -21.16 3.69
CA ALA A 160 15.27 -21.90 4.92
C ALA A 160 14.17 -21.24 5.77
N LEU A 161 14.07 -19.91 5.73
CA LEU A 161 13.04 -19.15 6.43
C LEU A 161 11.66 -19.36 5.79
N ALA A 162 11.57 -19.35 4.47
CA ALA A 162 10.32 -19.62 3.74
C ALA A 162 9.86 -21.08 3.94
N ASP A 163 10.78 -22.05 3.86
CA ASP A 163 10.50 -23.45 4.15
C ASP A 163 9.95 -23.65 5.58
N ALA A 164 10.57 -22.98 6.57
CA ALA A 164 10.11 -23.03 7.96
C ALA A 164 8.72 -22.42 8.12
N MET A 165 8.43 -21.30 7.44
CA MET A 165 7.08 -20.72 7.46
C MET A 165 6.03 -21.71 6.94
N LEU A 166 6.30 -22.40 5.83
CA LEU A 166 5.38 -23.41 5.30
C LEU A 166 5.22 -24.59 6.27
N GLU A 167 6.30 -25.07 6.89
CA GLU A 167 6.26 -26.15 7.89
C GLU A 167 5.34 -25.79 9.06
N GLU A 168 5.47 -24.57 9.59
CA GLU A 168 4.63 -24.08 10.68
C GLU A 168 3.18 -23.82 10.25
N THR A 169 2.95 -23.51 8.97
CA THR A 169 1.60 -23.28 8.41
C THR A 169 0.87 -24.58 8.09
N ALA A 170 1.59 -25.68 7.86
CA ALA A 170 1.04 -26.96 7.42
C ALA A 170 -0.14 -27.47 8.27
N PRO A 171 -0.15 -27.35 9.62
CA PRO A 171 -1.30 -27.75 10.43
C PRO A 171 -2.61 -27.01 10.09
N ALA A 172 -2.54 -25.72 9.72
CA ALA A 172 -3.72 -24.97 9.27
C ALA A 172 -4.18 -25.46 7.89
N ILE A 173 -3.25 -25.71 6.97
CA ILE A 173 -3.54 -26.27 5.64
C ILE A 173 -4.18 -27.66 5.76
N ASP A 174 -3.69 -28.50 6.67
CA ASP A 174 -4.23 -29.84 6.94
C ASP A 174 -5.68 -29.82 7.50
N LEU A 175 -6.16 -28.70 8.04
CA LEU A 175 -7.57 -28.51 8.38
C LEU A 175 -8.47 -28.29 7.15
N GLY A 176 -7.88 -28.05 5.98
CA GLY A 176 -8.59 -27.91 4.71
C GLY A 176 -9.00 -26.47 4.39
N VAL A 177 -8.18 -25.47 4.75
CA VAL A 177 -8.36 -24.10 4.25
C VAL A 177 -8.34 -24.08 2.72
N GLY A 178 -9.28 -23.35 2.12
CA GLY A 178 -9.48 -23.32 0.67
C GLY A 178 -8.45 -22.48 -0.06
N THR A 179 -7.93 -21.43 0.57
CA THR A 179 -7.02 -20.47 -0.06
C THR A 179 -5.91 -20.04 0.91
N VAL A 180 -4.67 -20.00 0.42
CA VAL A 180 -3.51 -19.49 1.15
C VAL A 180 -2.93 -18.29 0.41
N ILE A 181 -2.84 -17.15 1.07
CA ILE A 181 -2.35 -15.89 0.51
C ILE A 181 -1.00 -15.59 1.18
N PHE A 182 0.05 -15.48 0.37
CA PHE A 182 1.38 -15.12 0.82
C PHE A 182 1.69 -13.68 0.42
N ASN A 183 2.02 -12.84 1.38
CA ASN A 183 2.50 -11.49 1.13
C ASN A 183 4.03 -11.48 1.12
N THR A 184 4.63 -10.99 0.03
CA THR A 184 6.08 -10.84 -0.08
C THR A 184 6.62 -9.82 0.93
N LEU A 185 7.88 -10.01 1.34
CA LEU A 185 8.54 -9.08 2.26
C LEU A 185 9.13 -7.91 1.47
N PRO A 186 8.87 -6.64 1.86
CA PRO A 186 9.53 -5.49 1.27
C PRO A 186 11.03 -5.49 1.54
N ASP A 187 11.79 -5.00 0.57
CA ASP A 187 13.23 -4.80 0.71
C ASP A 187 13.56 -3.84 1.85
N SER A 188 14.71 -4.02 2.49
CA SER A 188 15.05 -3.21 3.66
C SER A 188 15.18 -1.72 3.31
N GLY A 189 15.59 -1.42 2.07
CA GLY A 189 15.82 -0.08 1.56
C GLY A 189 14.63 0.87 1.66
N VAL A 190 13.40 0.35 1.61
CA VAL A 190 12.17 1.17 1.66
C VAL A 190 11.91 1.74 3.07
N PHE A 191 12.43 1.10 4.11
CA PHE A 191 12.17 1.48 5.49
C PHE A 191 13.12 2.59 5.99
N PRO A 192 12.63 3.64 6.67
CA PRO A 192 13.47 4.73 7.17
C PRO A 192 14.59 4.29 8.10
N VAL A 193 14.45 3.15 8.79
CA VAL A 193 15.47 2.59 9.69
C VAL A 193 16.81 2.34 8.98
N THR A 194 16.81 1.98 7.70
CA THR A 194 18.03 1.60 6.97
C THR A 194 18.96 2.78 6.69
N ARG A 195 18.45 4.02 6.77
CA ARG A 195 19.28 5.24 6.76
C ARG A 195 20.32 5.27 7.88
N TYR A 196 20.13 4.48 8.94
CA TYR A 196 21.04 4.35 10.08
C TYR A 196 21.92 3.10 10.02
N GLU A 197 21.73 2.26 9.01
CA GLU A 197 22.49 1.04 8.80
C GLU A 197 23.70 1.25 7.87
N ARG A 198 24.57 0.25 7.79
CA ARG A 198 25.71 0.28 6.87
C ARG A 198 25.24 -0.27 5.53
N PRO A 199 25.73 0.25 4.39
CA PRO A 199 25.29 -0.21 3.07
C PRO A 199 25.42 -1.73 2.85
N ASN A 200 26.48 -2.35 3.38
CA ASN A 200 26.67 -3.79 3.26
C ASN A 200 25.69 -4.61 4.11
N ASP A 201 25.14 -4.04 5.19
CA ASP A 201 24.21 -4.75 6.08
C ASP A 201 22.81 -4.75 5.44
N SER A 202 22.40 -3.65 4.78
CA SER A 202 21.16 -3.58 3.98
C SER A 202 21.19 -4.54 2.80
N LEU A 203 22.26 -4.50 1.98
CA LEU A 203 22.43 -5.42 0.85
C LEU A 203 22.35 -6.91 1.25
N ILE A 204 22.84 -7.24 2.45
CA ILE A 204 22.76 -8.61 2.97
C ILE A 204 21.32 -8.96 3.38
N SER A 205 20.58 -8.00 3.95
CA SER A 205 19.19 -8.19 4.35
C SER A 205 18.28 -8.34 3.11
N ASP A 206 18.49 -7.51 2.10
CA ASP A 206 17.77 -7.58 0.82
C ASP A 206 18.04 -8.93 0.12
N ALA A 207 19.26 -9.47 0.22
CA ALA A 207 19.56 -10.81 -0.29
C ALA A 207 18.83 -11.94 0.46
N VAL A 208 18.48 -11.75 1.74
CA VAL A 208 17.60 -12.69 2.46
C VAL A 208 16.17 -12.56 1.95
N VAL A 209 15.67 -11.31 1.86
CA VAL A 209 14.31 -10.99 1.42
C VAL A 209 14.04 -11.52 0.01
N ALA A 210 14.94 -11.26 -0.94
CA ALA A 210 14.82 -11.75 -2.31
C ALA A 210 14.71 -13.28 -2.38
N ALA A 211 15.56 -14.00 -1.64
CA ALA A 211 15.52 -15.46 -1.61
C ALA A 211 14.26 -16.00 -0.91
N TYR A 212 13.75 -15.30 0.11
CA TYR A 212 12.49 -15.63 0.77
C TYR A 212 11.31 -15.46 -0.21
N ASN A 213 11.20 -14.31 -0.86
CA ASN A 213 10.12 -14.00 -1.82
C ASN A 213 10.13 -14.96 -3.04
N GLU A 214 11.31 -15.26 -3.59
CA GLU A 214 11.45 -16.25 -4.68
C GLU A 214 10.98 -17.65 -4.24
N THR A 215 11.27 -18.02 -2.99
CA THR A 215 10.85 -19.32 -2.45
C THR A 215 9.33 -19.37 -2.21
N LEU A 216 8.70 -18.27 -1.81
CA LEU A 216 7.23 -18.19 -1.67
C LEU A 216 6.51 -18.50 -2.98
N ALA A 217 7.01 -18.00 -4.11
CA ALA A 217 6.45 -18.29 -5.42
C ALA A 217 6.47 -19.79 -5.73
N SER A 218 7.60 -20.46 -5.46
CA SER A 218 7.71 -21.92 -5.62
C SER A 218 6.77 -22.68 -4.67
N ILE A 219 6.60 -22.20 -3.43
CA ILE A 219 5.69 -22.81 -2.45
C ILE A 219 4.24 -22.71 -2.91
N ALA A 220 3.84 -21.57 -3.47
CA ALA A 220 2.50 -21.37 -3.99
C ALA A 220 2.19 -22.34 -5.14
N GLU A 221 3.11 -22.47 -6.11
CA GLU A 221 2.98 -23.44 -7.21
C GLU A 221 2.83 -24.88 -6.70
N ASP A 222 3.63 -25.29 -5.71
CA ASP A 222 3.56 -26.62 -5.12
C ASP A 222 2.22 -26.88 -4.40
N LEU A 223 1.67 -25.87 -3.71
CA LEU A 223 0.35 -25.96 -3.07
C LEU A 223 -0.79 -26.09 -4.09
N GLU A 224 -0.73 -25.36 -5.19
CA GLU A 224 -1.69 -25.47 -6.28
C GLU A 224 -1.66 -26.86 -6.93
N ASP A 225 -0.47 -27.41 -7.17
CA ASP A 225 -0.28 -28.79 -7.65
C ASP A 225 -0.85 -29.83 -6.67
N MET A 226 -0.87 -29.52 -5.38
CA MET A 226 -1.50 -30.31 -4.32
C MET A 226 -3.01 -30.07 -4.17
N GLY A 227 -3.57 -29.09 -4.89
CA GLY A 227 -5.01 -28.78 -4.94
C GLY A 227 -5.48 -27.76 -3.89
N THR A 228 -4.58 -27.00 -3.28
CA THR A 228 -4.89 -25.85 -2.43
C THR A 228 -4.65 -24.58 -3.23
N THR A 229 -5.63 -23.69 -3.34
CA THR A 229 -5.42 -22.41 -4.05
C THR A 229 -4.39 -21.59 -3.28
N ALA A 230 -3.35 -21.12 -3.96
CA ALA A 230 -2.32 -20.28 -3.36
C ALA A 230 -2.11 -19.03 -4.21
N VAL A 231 -2.01 -17.86 -3.57
CA VAL A 231 -1.79 -16.57 -4.24
C VAL A 231 -0.59 -15.88 -3.60
N VAL A 232 0.27 -15.29 -4.42
CA VAL A 232 1.36 -14.43 -3.96
C VAL A 232 1.00 -12.97 -4.25
N VAL A 233 0.93 -12.15 -3.20
CA VAL A 233 0.69 -10.72 -3.28
C VAL A 233 2.02 -10.01 -3.14
N HIS A 234 2.38 -9.22 -4.16
CA HIS A 234 3.69 -8.60 -4.32
C HIS A 234 3.80 -7.26 -3.58
N LEU A 235 3.69 -7.30 -2.24
CA LEU A 235 3.88 -6.10 -1.42
C LEU A 235 5.31 -5.55 -1.51
N ASP A 236 6.30 -6.38 -1.81
CA ASP A 236 7.65 -5.92 -2.12
C ASP A 236 7.69 -4.90 -3.26
N VAL A 237 7.00 -5.21 -4.36
CA VAL A 237 6.86 -4.31 -5.51
C VAL A 237 6.03 -3.08 -5.13
N LEU A 238 4.89 -3.24 -4.46
CA LEU A 238 4.06 -2.10 -4.03
C LEU A 238 4.85 -1.09 -3.19
N PHE A 239 5.64 -1.57 -2.22
CA PHE A 239 6.46 -0.69 -1.38
C PHE A 239 7.56 0.01 -2.19
N GLU A 240 8.16 -0.66 -3.17
CA GLU A 240 9.11 -0.04 -4.10
C GLU A 240 8.43 1.10 -4.88
N GLU A 241 7.27 0.84 -5.47
CA GLU A 241 6.51 1.84 -6.25
C GLU A 241 6.16 3.08 -5.41
N VAL A 242 5.49 2.87 -4.27
CA VAL A 242 5.01 3.99 -3.45
C VAL A 242 6.15 4.78 -2.83
N THR A 243 7.28 4.12 -2.48
CA THR A 243 8.43 4.86 -1.93
C THR A 243 9.33 5.47 -3.01
N GLY A 244 9.34 4.90 -4.21
CA GLY A 244 10.03 5.40 -5.39
C GLY A 244 9.36 6.65 -5.95
N ASP A 245 8.03 6.67 -5.95
CA ASP A 245 7.20 7.75 -6.46
C ASP A 245 6.09 8.18 -5.48
N ALA A 246 6.53 8.59 -4.28
CA ALA A 246 5.62 9.01 -3.21
C ALA A 246 4.67 10.16 -3.60
N ALA A 247 5.05 11.00 -4.57
CA ALA A 247 4.28 12.17 -4.95
C ALA A 247 2.96 11.79 -5.65
N SER A 248 2.97 10.76 -6.49
CA SER A 248 1.79 10.24 -7.19
C SER A 248 0.74 9.65 -6.26
N PHE A 249 1.14 9.29 -5.04
CA PHE A 249 0.27 8.86 -3.95
C PHE A 249 0.08 9.95 -2.89
N ASN A 250 0.21 11.25 -3.24
CA ASN A 250 0.03 12.40 -2.34
C ASN A 250 0.92 12.43 -1.08
N PHE A 251 1.93 11.56 -0.99
CA PHE A 251 2.91 11.52 0.10
C PHE A 251 4.06 12.50 -0.12
N ARG A 252 4.76 12.85 0.96
CA ARG A 252 5.91 13.77 0.95
C ARG A 252 7.11 13.19 1.71
N ASP A 253 8.30 13.31 1.11
CA ASP A 253 9.58 12.87 1.67
C ASP A 253 9.56 11.38 2.13
N PRO A 254 9.62 10.42 1.20
CA PRO A 254 9.33 9.00 1.46
C PRO A 254 10.15 8.33 2.56
N GLY A 255 11.30 8.89 2.96
CA GLY A 255 12.11 8.31 4.03
C GLY A 255 12.10 9.11 5.33
N ILE A 256 11.15 10.02 5.51
CA ILE A 256 10.88 10.65 6.79
C ILE A 256 9.73 9.94 7.50
N SER A 257 9.86 9.77 8.81
CA SER A 257 8.81 9.20 9.67
C SER A 257 8.36 10.19 10.73
N VAL A 258 7.17 10.00 11.31
CA VAL A 258 6.70 10.79 12.46
C VAL A 258 7.60 10.58 13.68
N TYR A 259 8.06 9.34 13.90
CA TYR A 259 8.92 8.96 15.02
C TYR A 259 10.25 8.30 14.61
N LEU A 260 11.34 8.70 15.28
CA LEU A 260 12.68 8.10 15.14
C LEU A 260 12.89 6.83 15.99
N GLY A 261 11.82 6.25 16.54
CA GLY A 261 11.86 5.07 17.38
C GLY A 261 10.48 4.43 17.46
N GLY A 262 10.44 3.10 17.57
CA GLY A 262 9.20 2.35 17.51
C GLY A 262 8.42 2.32 18.83
N GLY A 263 7.23 1.71 18.75
CA GLY A 263 6.11 1.78 19.70
C GLY A 263 6.36 1.65 21.20
N LYS A 264 7.55 1.27 21.68
CA LYS A 264 7.91 1.25 23.12
C LYS A 264 8.51 2.57 23.62
N ALA A 265 9.23 3.30 22.76
CA ALA A 265 9.92 4.54 23.10
C ALA A 265 10.03 5.49 21.88
N PRO A 266 8.89 5.98 21.36
CA PRO A 266 8.87 6.88 20.21
C PRO A 266 9.53 8.22 20.54
N ILE A 267 10.34 8.72 19.60
CA ILE A 267 11.04 10.00 19.68
C ILE A 267 10.53 10.89 18.55
N PRO A 268 9.82 12.00 18.82
CA PRO A 268 9.28 12.85 17.77
C PRO A 268 10.36 13.30 16.78
N ASN A 269 10.14 13.03 15.49
CA ASN A 269 11.02 13.49 14.44
C ASN A 269 10.78 14.98 14.18
N PHE A 270 11.82 15.80 14.33
CA PHE A 270 11.69 17.24 14.12
C PHE A 270 11.56 17.62 12.63
N GLY A 271 12.03 16.77 11.72
CA GLY A 271 11.92 17.02 10.28
C GLY A 271 10.48 16.89 9.77
N ALA A 272 9.67 16.00 10.37
CA ALA A 272 8.29 15.75 9.94
C ALA A 272 7.28 16.82 10.43
N ARG A 273 7.69 17.81 11.23
CA ARG A 273 6.75 18.71 11.95
C ARG A 273 5.86 19.59 11.09
N ASN A 274 6.25 19.83 9.85
CA ASN A 274 5.52 20.69 8.92
C ASN A 274 4.92 19.87 7.76
N ILE A 275 4.96 18.54 7.87
CA ILE A 275 4.32 17.65 6.91
C ILE A 275 3.08 17.10 7.63
N PRO A 276 1.88 17.27 7.04
CA PRO A 276 0.69 16.57 7.50
C PRO A 276 0.96 15.07 7.64
N GLN A 277 0.36 14.43 8.65
CA GLN A 277 0.71 13.05 8.98
C GLN A 277 0.16 12.06 7.95
N ASP A 278 -0.99 12.37 7.38
CA ASP A 278 -1.59 11.69 6.22
C ASP A 278 -0.65 11.71 5.01
N GLN A 279 0.11 12.78 4.81
CA GLN A 279 1.12 12.87 3.75
C GLN A 279 2.48 12.20 4.09
N LEU A 280 2.52 11.27 5.04
CA LEU A 280 3.72 10.49 5.37
C LEU A 280 3.46 9.00 5.19
N ILE A 281 4.40 8.29 4.55
CA ILE A 281 4.32 6.83 4.39
C ILE A 281 4.53 6.12 5.73
N PHE A 282 5.40 6.65 6.59
CA PHE A 282 5.87 5.95 7.79
C PHE A 282 5.54 6.67 9.10
N PHE A 283 4.88 5.95 10.00
CA PHE A 283 4.58 6.45 11.34
C PHE A 283 5.80 6.38 12.26
N ASP A 284 6.55 5.28 12.22
CA ASP A 284 7.86 5.19 12.86
C ASP A 284 8.94 4.72 11.87
N LEU A 285 10.10 4.27 12.34
CA LEU A 285 11.19 3.90 11.43
C LEU A 285 10.94 2.63 10.60
N VAL A 286 9.89 1.87 10.90
CA VAL A 286 9.57 0.60 10.21
C VAL A 286 8.08 0.44 9.92
N HIS A 287 7.19 1.05 10.71
CA HIS A 287 5.75 0.84 10.54
C HIS A 287 5.12 1.95 9.68
N PRO A 288 4.33 1.58 8.65
CA PRO A 288 3.61 2.54 7.84
C PRO A 288 2.53 3.30 8.62
N THR A 289 2.08 4.41 8.06
CA THR A 289 0.86 5.10 8.51
C THR A 289 -0.40 4.36 8.04
N THR A 290 -1.57 4.79 8.51
CA THR A 290 -2.86 4.20 8.09
C THR A 290 -3.12 4.44 6.60
N GLU A 291 -2.64 5.56 6.07
CA GLU A 291 -2.77 5.94 4.66
C GLU A 291 -1.99 4.99 3.75
N MET A 292 -0.78 4.59 4.15
CA MET A 292 -0.06 3.51 3.45
C MET A 292 -0.74 2.14 3.65
N HIS A 293 -1.37 1.90 4.80
CA HIS A 293 -2.14 0.66 5.01
C HIS A 293 -3.42 0.57 4.17
N GLU A 294 -4.04 1.71 3.83
CA GLU A 294 -5.16 1.80 2.90
C GLU A 294 -4.72 1.37 1.50
N ILE A 295 -3.57 1.87 1.01
CA ILE A 295 -2.98 1.44 -0.27
C ILE A 295 -2.64 -0.06 -0.26
N ILE A 296 -2.03 -0.57 0.82
CA ILE A 296 -1.73 -2.01 0.96
C ILE A 296 -3.03 -2.84 0.87
N ALA A 297 -4.11 -2.39 1.53
CA ALA A 297 -5.38 -3.10 1.51
C ALA A 297 -6.03 -3.07 0.12
N ALA A 298 -6.00 -1.92 -0.56
CA ALA A 298 -6.49 -1.75 -1.93
C ALA A 298 -5.77 -2.71 -2.88
N PHE A 299 -4.44 -2.74 -2.78
CA PHE A 299 -3.58 -3.57 -3.60
C PHE A 299 -3.78 -5.07 -3.33
N GLU A 300 -3.86 -5.50 -2.07
CA GLU A 300 -4.12 -6.90 -1.73
C GLU A 300 -5.51 -7.33 -2.22
N ALA A 301 -6.53 -6.50 -2.03
CA ALA A 301 -7.87 -6.78 -2.55
C ALA A 301 -7.87 -6.93 -4.08
N ALA A 302 -7.26 -5.96 -4.79
CA ALA A 302 -7.14 -6.00 -6.25
C ALA A 302 -6.34 -7.23 -6.72
N SER A 303 -5.25 -7.59 -6.04
CA SER A 303 -4.45 -8.78 -6.35
C SER A 303 -5.22 -10.09 -6.22
N LEU A 304 -6.29 -10.12 -5.42
CA LEU A 304 -7.13 -11.29 -5.21
C LEU A 304 -8.34 -11.35 -6.16
N THR A 305 -8.68 -10.24 -6.81
CA THR A 305 -9.88 -10.11 -7.66
C THR A 305 -9.58 -9.83 -9.12
N ALA A 306 -8.37 -9.41 -9.46
CA ALA A 306 -7.95 -9.06 -10.81
C ALA A 306 -6.89 -10.02 -11.35
N ASN A 307 -6.66 -9.96 -12.66
CA ASN A 307 -5.49 -10.59 -13.27
C ASN A 307 -4.26 -9.69 -13.07
N VAL A 308 -3.25 -10.17 -12.35
CA VAL A 308 -2.09 -9.36 -11.96
C VAL A 308 -0.99 -9.47 -13.01
N VAL A 309 -0.50 -8.31 -13.45
CA VAL A 309 0.68 -8.17 -14.33
C VAL A 309 1.67 -7.22 -13.67
N ILE A 310 2.88 -7.71 -13.43
CA ILE A 310 3.98 -6.91 -12.88
C ILE A 310 5.04 -6.78 -13.98
N GLY A 311 5.36 -5.54 -14.33
CA GLY A 311 6.42 -5.17 -15.25
C GLY A 311 7.81 -5.48 -14.68
N ASP A 312 8.83 -5.23 -15.51
CA ASP A 312 10.22 -5.27 -15.06
C ASP A 312 10.81 -3.85 -15.00
N ALA A 313 12.07 -3.69 -14.60
CA ALA A 313 12.68 -2.35 -14.48
C ALA A 313 13.09 -1.73 -15.85
N LEU A 314 12.52 -2.25 -16.94
CA LEU A 314 12.68 -1.80 -18.32
C LEU A 314 11.28 -1.69 -18.94
N ALA A 315 11.23 -1.15 -20.15
CA ALA A 315 10.00 -1.06 -20.93
C ALA A 315 9.28 -2.41 -21.11
N SER A 316 8.04 -2.44 -20.65
CA SER A 316 7.05 -3.51 -20.72
C SER A 316 5.98 -3.16 -21.77
N ASP A 317 5.47 -4.19 -22.47
CA ASP A 317 4.38 -4.05 -23.45
C ASP A 317 3.29 -5.07 -23.05
N VAL A 318 2.22 -4.53 -22.47
CA VAL A 318 1.14 -5.30 -21.82
C VAL A 318 -0.15 -5.15 -22.63
N THR A 319 -0.75 -6.29 -22.93
CA THR A 319 -2.14 -6.36 -23.38
C THR A 319 -2.93 -7.12 -22.31
N GLY A 320 -3.85 -6.42 -21.68
CA GLY A 320 -4.75 -6.99 -20.69
C GLY A 320 -5.84 -7.85 -21.32
N THR A 321 -6.88 -8.10 -20.55
CA THR A 321 -7.82 -9.17 -20.78
C THR A 321 -9.24 -8.65 -21.05
N MET A 322 -10.24 -9.44 -20.66
CA MET A 322 -11.65 -9.09 -20.77
C MET A 322 -12.27 -9.08 -19.36
N GLN A 323 -11.42 -8.95 -18.36
CA GLN A 323 -11.69 -8.98 -16.92
C GLN A 323 -10.82 -7.90 -16.31
N SER A 324 -11.14 -7.48 -15.09
CA SER A 324 -10.27 -6.59 -14.32
C SER A 324 -8.83 -7.10 -14.30
N ASP A 325 -7.93 -6.23 -14.71
CA ASP A 325 -6.48 -6.38 -14.69
C ASP A 325 -5.88 -5.43 -13.65
N LEU A 326 -4.82 -5.86 -12.97
CA LEU A 326 -3.99 -5.03 -12.09
C LEU A 326 -2.58 -4.99 -12.68
N PHE A 327 -2.17 -3.83 -13.17
CA PHE A 327 -0.85 -3.60 -13.74
C PHE A 327 0.02 -2.73 -12.84
N LEU A 328 1.26 -3.15 -12.62
CA LEU A 328 2.33 -2.30 -12.07
C LEU A 328 3.50 -2.28 -13.06
N GLY A 329 3.80 -1.14 -13.66
CA GLY A 329 4.87 -0.97 -14.66
C GLY A 329 6.26 -0.99 -14.04
N ARG A 330 6.41 -0.31 -12.90
CA ARG A 330 7.66 -0.13 -12.14
C ARG A 330 8.56 0.93 -12.74
N ASP A 331 9.84 0.63 -12.96
CA ASP A 331 10.71 1.53 -13.73
C ASP A 331 10.59 1.17 -15.21
N GLY A 332 10.59 2.15 -16.11
CA GLY A 332 10.61 1.87 -17.54
C GLY A 332 9.78 2.86 -18.32
N ASP A 333 9.82 2.78 -19.65
CA ASP A 333 8.83 3.45 -20.48
C ASP A 333 7.82 2.38 -20.90
N ASP A 334 6.76 2.20 -20.13
CA ASP A 334 5.82 1.09 -20.27
C ASP A 334 4.65 1.43 -21.19
N THR A 335 4.05 0.39 -21.78
CA THR A 335 2.81 0.52 -22.53
C THR A 335 1.85 -0.55 -22.09
N ALA A 336 0.64 -0.15 -21.67
CA ALA A 336 -0.41 -1.06 -21.24
C ALA A 336 -1.75 -0.70 -21.89
N GLU A 337 -2.36 -1.67 -22.57
CA GLU A 337 -3.75 -1.62 -23.04
C GLU A 337 -4.54 -2.68 -22.27
N LEU A 338 -5.31 -2.27 -21.26
CA LEU A 338 -5.87 -3.17 -20.23
C LEU A 338 -7.11 -3.94 -20.70
N GLY A 339 -7.88 -3.36 -21.63
CA GLY A 339 -8.87 -4.11 -22.40
C GLY A 339 -10.30 -3.83 -21.95
N LEU A 340 -10.98 -4.83 -21.37
CA LEU A 340 -12.30 -4.61 -20.75
C LEU A 340 -12.23 -4.99 -19.28
N GLY A 341 -13.02 -4.31 -18.46
CA GLY A 341 -13.11 -4.59 -17.03
C GLY A 341 -12.85 -3.31 -16.26
N ASP A 342 -13.05 -3.38 -14.95
CA ASP A 342 -12.67 -2.28 -14.07
C ASP A 342 -11.19 -2.51 -13.73
N ASP A 343 -10.29 -1.85 -14.47
CA ASP A 343 -8.86 -2.11 -14.44
C ASP A 343 -8.12 -1.13 -13.52
N ILE A 344 -7.01 -1.57 -12.94
CA ILE A 344 -6.11 -0.74 -12.15
C ILE A 344 -4.72 -0.77 -12.79
N ALA A 345 -4.13 0.40 -13.05
CA ALA A 345 -2.75 0.49 -13.52
C ALA A 345 -1.96 1.55 -12.76
N ILE A 346 -0.73 1.18 -12.42
CA ILE A 346 0.31 2.05 -11.88
C ILE A 346 1.46 1.99 -12.89
N GLY A 347 1.70 3.06 -13.64
CA GLY A 347 2.83 3.15 -14.59
C GLY A 347 4.14 3.08 -13.81
N GLY A 348 4.34 4.05 -12.91
CA GLY A 348 5.48 4.07 -11.99
C GLY A 348 6.48 5.13 -12.40
N LEU A 349 7.76 4.78 -12.51
CA LEU A 349 8.82 5.69 -12.95
C LEU A 349 9.12 5.51 -14.44
N GLY A 350 9.10 6.61 -15.18
CA GLY A 350 9.45 6.68 -16.61
C GLY A 350 8.26 7.14 -17.43
N ASN A 351 8.35 7.10 -18.77
CA ASN A 351 7.33 7.71 -19.63
C ASN A 351 6.35 6.63 -20.11
N ASP A 352 5.21 6.56 -19.45
CA ASP A 352 4.26 5.47 -19.59
C ASP A 352 3.09 5.81 -20.50
N SER A 353 2.56 4.79 -21.17
CA SER A 353 1.37 4.89 -22.02
C SER A 353 0.32 3.91 -21.55
N LEU A 354 -0.65 4.41 -20.79
CA LEU A 354 -1.72 3.60 -20.18
C LEU A 354 -3.06 3.84 -20.90
N VAL A 355 -3.75 2.76 -21.25
CA VAL A 355 -5.09 2.78 -21.85
C VAL A 355 -5.97 1.78 -21.10
N GLY A 356 -6.99 2.27 -20.40
CA GLY A 356 -7.95 1.42 -19.68
C GLY A 356 -8.83 0.63 -20.63
N GLY A 357 -9.67 1.35 -21.38
CA GLY A 357 -10.69 0.75 -22.25
C GLY A 357 -12.09 0.96 -21.66
N PRO A 358 -13.07 0.11 -21.98
CA PRO A 358 -14.38 0.15 -21.34
C PRO A 358 -14.38 -0.48 -19.94
N GLY A 359 -15.00 0.21 -18.98
CA GLY A 359 -15.11 -0.16 -17.57
C GLY A 359 -14.68 1.01 -16.69
N ASP A 360 -14.98 0.97 -15.39
CA ASP A 360 -14.61 2.06 -14.47
C ASP A 360 -13.15 1.85 -14.03
N ASN A 361 -12.18 2.52 -14.66
CA ASN A 361 -10.74 2.26 -14.45
C ASN A 361 -10.09 3.22 -13.45
N LEU A 362 -9.04 2.76 -12.78
CA LEU A 362 -8.12 3.58 -11.98
C LEU A 362 -6.73 3.55 -12.62
N LEU A 363 -6.31 4.64 -13.27
CA LEU A 363 -5.04 4.69 -14.00
C LEU A 363 -4.14 5.79 -13.41
N MET A 364 -2.96 5.40 -12.95
CA MET A 364 -1.93 6.30 -12.43
C MET A 364 -0.71 6.27 -13.36
N GLY A 365 -0.38 7.40 -14.00
CA GLY A 365 0.82 7.53 -14.83
C GLY A 365 2.08 7.35 -13.98
N GLY A 366 2.23 8.18 -12.95
CA GLY A 366 3.39 8.18 -12.08
C GLY A 366 4.35 9.32 -12.42
N ALA A 367 5.65 9.10 -12.27
CA ALA A 367 6.65 10.11 -12.54
C ALA A 367 7.34 9.89 -13.89
N GLY A 368 7.16 10.83 -14.80
CA GLY A 368 7.71 10.87 -16.15
C GLY A 368 6.76 11.64 -17.05
N ASP A 369 7.02 11.67 -18.36
CA ASP A 369 6.12 12.33 -19.32
C ASP A 369 5.09 11.28 -19.82
N ASP A 370 3.96 11.15 -19.12
CA ASP A 370 3.01 10.06 -19.31
C ASP A 370 1.88 10.39 -20.29
N THR A 371 1.25 9.35 -20.82
CA THR A 371 -0.01 9.44 -21.55
C THR A 371 -1.01 8.44 -20.98
N VAL A 372 -2.07 8.94 -20.35
CA VAL A 372 -3.09 8.12 -19.70
C VAL A 372 -4.44 8.38 -20.35
N THR A 373 -5.09 7.32 -20.81
CA THR A 373 -6.44 7.38 -21.41
C THR A 373 -7.37 6.41 -20.69
N GLY A 374 -8.44 6.93 -20.08
CA GLY A 374 -9.46 6.12 -19.39
C GLY A 374 -10.21 5.23 -20.38
N GLY A 375 -10.96 5.85 -21.27
CA GLY A 375 -11.64 5.16 -22.36
C GLY A 375 -13.13 5.46 -22.36
N GLY A 376 -13.92 4.57 -21.79
CA GLY A 376 -15.34 4.85 -21.59
C GLY A 376 -15.86 4.23 -20.31
N ASP A 377 -17.00 4.72 -19.86
CA ASP A 377 -17.51 4.57 -18.47
C ASP A 377 -16.74 5.51 -17.50
N ASP A 378 -17.00 5.48 -16.20
CA ASP A 378 -16.59 6.55 -15.28
C ASP A 378 -15.18 6.27 -14.70
N ASP A 379 -14.14 6.93 -15.24
CA ASP A 379 -12.74 6.65 -14.92
C ASP A 379 -12.15 7.56 -13.83
N ILE A 380 -11.11 7.10 -13.14
CA ILE A 380 -10.23 7.90 -12.28
C ILE A 380 -8.82 7.87 -12.87
N LEU A 381 -8.36 9.02 -13.36
CA LEU A 381 -7.03 9.19 -13.93
C LEU A 381 -6.21 10.12 -13.04
N ALA A 382 -5.01 9.68 -12.67
CA ALA A 382 -4.04 10.53 -12.00
C ALA A 382 -2.70 10.48 -12.76
N ASP A 383 -2.07 11.63 -12.91
CA ASP A 383 -0.65 11.70 -13.24
C ASP A 383 0.16 12.13 -12.01
N GLY A 384 1.48 12.06 -12.10
CA GLY A 384 2.39 12.39 -11.02
C GLY A 384 3.21 13.62 -11.35
N THR A 385 4.48 13.42 -11.66
CA THR A 385 5.39 14.52 -12.01
C THR A 385 5.93 14.35 -13.41
N GLY A 386 5.93 15.41 -14.20
CA GLY A 386 6.40 15.38 -15.58
C GLY A 386 5.46 16.16 -16.48
N ASP A 387 5.69 16.17 -17.79
CA ASP A 387 4.79 16.85 -18.72
C ASP A 387 3.75 15.86 -19.28
N ASP A 388 2.60 15.75 -18.61
CA ASP A 388 1.66 14.64 -18.79
C ASP A 388 0.50 14.91 -19.76
N GLY A 389 -0.13 13.82 -20.23
CA GLY A 389 -1.31 13.84 -21.08
C GLY A 389 -2.44 12.94 -20.57
N LEU A 390 -3.50 13.53 -20.02
CA LEU A 390 -4.70 12.83 -19.56
C LEU A 390 -5.89 12.99 -20.52
N ALA A 391 -6.58 11.89 -20.79
CA ALA A 391 -7.85 11.88 -21.52
C ALA A 391 -8.87 10.94 -20.85
N GLY A 392 -9.93 11.48 -20.27
CA GLY A 392 -11.01 10.71 -19.63
C GLY A 392 -11.73 9.83 -20.66
N GLY A 393 -12.31 10.46 -21.67
CA GLY A 393 -12.92 9.78 -22.78
C GLY A 393 -14.43 9.98 -22.79
N GLY A 394 -15.20 9.01 -22.34
CA GLY A 394 -16.64 9.16 -22.24
C GLY A 394 -17.20 8.51 -20.99
N GLY A 395 -17.83 9.30 -20.12
CA GLY A 395 -18.15 8.93 -18.75
C GLY A 395 -18.10 10.18 -17.89
N ASN A 396 -18.34 10.07 -16.59
CA ASN A 396 -18.12 11.16 -15.65
C ASN A 396 -16.76 10.94 -14.99
N ASP A 397 -15.72 11.47 -15.61
CA ASP A 397 -14.35 11.12 -15.27
C ASP A 397 -13.79 12.04 -14.16
N LEU A 398 -12.94 11.49 -13.29
CA LEU A 398 -12.12 12.24 -12.35
C LEU A 398 -10.67 12.28 -12.87
N LEU A 399 -10.19 13.47 -13.24
CA LEU A 399 -8.81 13.67 -13.71
C LEU A 399 -8.03 14.48 -12.67
N ILE A 400 -7.04 13.86 -12.04
CA ILE A 400 -6.15 14.47 -11.04
C ILE A 400 -4.83 14.81 -11.74
N VAL A 401 -4.64 16.10 -11.99
CA VAL A 401 -3.45 16.65 -12.62
C VAL A 401 -2.45 17.09 -11.56
N GLY A 402 -1.32 16.40 -11.56
CA GLY A 402 -0.13 16.56 -10.76
C GLY A 402 0.75 17.72 -11.22
N ALA A 403 2.06 17.54 -11.17
CA ALA A 403 3.02 18.62 -11.33
C ALA A 403 3.78 18.56 -12.66
N GLY A 404 3.53 19.54 -13.52
CA GLY A 404 4.35 19.85 -14.68
C GLY A 404 3.55 20.63 -15.72
N SER A 405 3.95 20.55 -16.99
CA SER A 405 3.24 21.20 -18.10
C SER A 405 2.27 20.23 -18.78
N ASP A 406 1.12 20.04 -18.16
CA ASP A 406 0.24 18.93 -18.51
C ASP A 406 -0.86 19.32 -19.50
N THR A 407 -1.46 18.33 -20.11
CA THR A 407 -2.69 18.47 -20.89
C THR A 407 -3.73 17.50 -20.37
N ALA A 408 -4.89 18.00 -19.95
CA ALA A 408 -6.00 17.15 -19.49
C ALA A 408 -7.29 17.49 -20.24
N ARG A 409 -7.99 16.45 -20.68
CA ARG A 409 -9.29 16.56 -21.34
C ARG A 409 -10.26 15.55 -20.74
N GLY A 410 -11.34 16.03 -20.12
CA GLY A 410 -12.41 15.19 -19.59
C GLY A 410 -13.04 14.34 -20.70
N GLY A 411 -13.72 14.99 -21.64
CA GLY A 411 -14.24 14.30 -22.82
C GLY A 411 -15.73 14.49 -22.98
N ALA A 412 -16.51 13.44 -22.77
CA ALA A 412 -17.96 13.48 -22.88
C ALA A 412 -18.59 12.94 -21.60
N GLY A 413 -19.54 13.66 -21.01
CA GLY A 413 -20.09 13.36 -19.69
C GLY A 413 -19.78 14.51 -18.73
N ASP A 414 -20.18 14.38 -17.47
CA ASP A 414 -19.99 15.46 -16.50
C ASP A 414 -18.67 15.24 -15.75
N ASP A 415 -17.58 15.86 -16.22
CA ASP A 415 -16.22 15.56 -15.75
C ASP A 415 -15.76 16.46 -14.60
N VAL A 416 -14.87 15.95 -13.75
CA VAL A 416 -14.18 16.71 -12.71
C VAL A 416 -12.68 16.67 -12.94
N VAL A 417 -12.09 17.84 -13.22
CA VAL A 417 -10.64 17.99 -13.37
C VAL A 417 -10.09 18.68 -12.14
N VAL A 418 -9.21 18.02 -11.40
CA VAL A 418 -8.52 18.57 -10.23
C VAL A 418 -7.09 18.94 -10.61
N TRP A 419 -6.77 20.22 -10.56
CA TRP A 419 -5.40 20.70 -10.70
C TRP A 419 -4.85 21.09 -9.33
N THR A 420 -3.67 20.55 -8.98
CA THR A 420 -3.03 20.84 -7.70
C THR A 420 -1.82 21.76 -7.88
N GLU A 421 -1.71 22.81 -7.05
CA GLU A 421 -0.52 23.66 -7.05
C GLU A 421 0.73 22.78 -6.86
N PRO A 422 1.74 22.83 -7.77
CA PRO A 422 2.84 21.87 -7.79
C PRO A 422 3.54 21.70 -6.44
N SER A 423 3.63 22.78 -5.69
CA SER A 423 4.24 22.79 -4.37
C SER A 423 3.57 21.93 -3.28
N LEU A 424 2.31 21.52 -3.51
CA LEU A 424 1.56 20.66 -2.62
C LEU A 424 1.83 19.18 -2.91
N VAL A 425 2.34 18.87 -4.10
CA VAL A 425 2.60 17.51 -4.61
C VAL A 425 4.07 17.32 -5.02
N GLY A 426 4.98 18.15 -4.50
CA GLY A 426 6.43 17.97 -4.67
C GLY A 426 7.10 18.71 -5.83
N GLY A 427 6.34 19.42 -6.66
CA GLY A 427 6.85 20.24 -7.78
C GLY A 427 7.50 21.58 -7.39
N ASP A 428 8.29 22.17 -8.30
CA ASP A 428 9.02 23.44 -8.08
C ASP A 428 8.12 24.66 -8.37
N ARG A 429 7.96 25.57 -7.37
CA ARG A 429 7.22 26.84 -7.51
C ARG A 429 7.83 27.84 -8.49
N ARG A 430 8.94 27.52 -9.14
CA ARG A 430 9.67 28.44 -10.05
C ARG A 430 8.95 28.52 -11.40
N GLY A 431 7.81 29.21 -11.39
CA GLY A 431 6.88 29.39 -12.51
C GLY A 431 7.48 29.28 -13.92
N GLY A 432 6.82 28.50 -14.76
CA GLY A 432 7.25 28.13 -16.10
C GLY A 432 6.30 27.09 -16.70
N ASP A 433 5.73 26.26 -15.84
CA ASP A 433 4.79 25.21 -16.21
C ASP A 433 3.52 25.80 -16.84
N GLN A 434 3.04 25.13 -17.90
CA GLN A 434 1.86 25.54 -18.63
C GLN A 434 0.90 24.36 -18.79
N THR A 435 -0.09 24.30 -17.91
CA THR A 435 -1.11 23.26 -17.96
C THR A 435 -2.29 23.71 -18.83
N VAL A 436 -2.76 22.86 -19.73
CA VAL A 436 -3.95 23.10 -20.56
C VAL A 436 -5.05 22.12 -20.18
N LEU A 437 -6.17 22.66 -19.68
CA LEU A 437 -7.29 21.89 -19.16
C LEU A 437 -8.54 22.13 -20.01
N CYS A 438 -9.27 21.07 -20.30
CA CYS A 438 -10.52 21.12 -21.03
C CYS A 438 -11.52 20.16 -20.38
N GLY A 439 -12.73 20.62 -20.04
CA GLY A 439 -13.81 19.73 -19.60
C GLY A 439 -14.28 18.90 -20.79
N GLY A 440 -15.13 19.46 -21.64
CA GLY A 440 -15.46 18.82 -22.91
C GLY A 440 -16.91 19.02 -23.30
N GLU A 441 -17.59 17.91 -23.58
CA GLU A 441 -19.04 17.84 -23.81
C GLU A 441 -19.74 17.40 -22.52
N GLY A 442 -20.40 18.30 -21.82
CA GLY A 442 -21.14 17.94 -20.61
C GLY A 442 -21.33 19.13 -19.69
N THR A 443 -21.47 18.86 -18.41
CA THR A 443 -21.39 19.86 -17.33
C THR A 443 -20.13 19.60 -16.52
N ASP A 444 -19.07 20.33 -16.83
CA ASP A 444 -17.74 20.02 -16.32
C ASP A 444 -17.33 20.96 -15.19
N THR A 445 -16.60 20.42 -14.21
CA THR A 445 -16.08 21.16 -13.06
C THR A 445 -14.55 21.15 -13.02
N LEU A 446 -13.95 22.33 -12.88
CA LEU A 446 -12.53 22.48 -12.59
C LEU A 446 -12.32 22.79 -11.12
N VAL A 447 -11.56 21.95 -10.42
CA VAL A 447 -11.13 22.17 -9.04
C VAL A 447 -9.68 22.62 -9.03
N LEU A 448 -9.40 23.78 -8.41
CA LEU A 448 -8.06 24.27 -8.19
C LEU A 448 -7.68 24.09 -6.71
N ARG A 449 -6.76 23.18 -6.43
CA ARG A 449 -6.22 22.96 -5.07
C ARG A 449 -4.98 23.82 -4.86
N VAL A 450 -5.05 24.80 -3.95
CA VAL A 450 -3.98 25.78 -3.70
C VAL A 450 -3.66 25.93 -2.21
N ALA A 451 -2.41 26.26 -1.88
CA ALA A 451 -1.94 26.27 -0.49
C ALA A 451 -2.49 27.43 0.38
N ASP A 452 -2.89 28.54 -0.24
CA ASP A 452 -3.48 29.71 0.40
C ASP A 452 -4.65 30.20 -0.49
N ALA A 453 -5.85 29.63 -0.32
CA ALA A 453 -7.01 30.01 -1.15
C ALA A 453 -7.41 31.49 -0.91
N GLY A 454 -7.19 32.01 0.30
CA GLY A 454 -7.58 33.36 0.71
C GLY A 454 -9.10 33.63 0.54
N ASP A 455 -9.56 34.86 0.82
CA ASP A 455 -10.94 35.33 0.56
C ASP A 455 -11.29 35.39 -0.95
N ALA A 456 -10.60 34.62 -1.81
CA ALA A 456 -10.87 34.57 -3.23
C ALA A 456 -12.12 33.73 -3.48
N THR A 457 -13.29 34.34 -3.29
CA THR A 457 -14.54 33.82 -3.83
C THR A 457 -14.54 34.11 -5.34
N PHE A 458 -14.35 33.07 -6.15
CA PHE A 458 -14.32 33.18 -7.60
C PHE A 458 -15.75 33.15 -8.17
N ASP A 459 -16.54 34.18 -7.87
CA ASP A 459 -17.89 34.37 -8.43
C ASP A 459 -17.87 34.68 -9.96
N ASP A 460 -16.69 34.74 -10.59
CA ASP A 460 -16.53 35.08 -12.01
C ASP A 460 -15.50 34.16 -12.73
N PRO A 461 -15.95 33.21 -13.58
CA PRO A 461 -15.10 32.30 -14.34
C PRO A 461 -14.26 33.01 -15.44
N THR A 462 -14.38 34.32 -15.59
CA THR A 462 -13.55 35.12 -16.53
C THR A 462 -12.33 35.78 -15.89
N ALA A 463 -11.92 35.36 -14.69
CA ALA A 463 -10.70 35.84 -14.04
C ALA A 463 -9.41 35.33 -14.71
N VAL A 464 -9.18 35.72 -15.97
CA VAL A 464 -7.99 35.42 -16.80
C VAL A 464 -6.66 35.67 -16.05
N ASN A 465 -6.64 36.62 -15.11
CA ASN A 465 -5.46 36.96 -14.33
C ASN A 465 -5.03 35.88 -13.31
N VAL A 466 -5.93 34.98 -12.91
CA VAL A 466 -5.65 33.92 -11.92
C VAL A 466 -5.04 32.72 -12.62
N PHE A 467 -5.68 32.29 -13.70
CA PHE A 467 -5.18 31.26 -14.61
C PHE A 467 -3.78 31.60 -15.16
N GLU A 468 -3.57 32.83 -15.64
CA GLU A 468 -2.23 33.27 -16.08
C GLU A 468 -1.19 33.29 -14.94
N ALA A 469 -1.60 33.55 -13.70
CA ALA A 469 -0.70 33.54 -12.54
C ALA A 469 -0.35 32.12 -12.06
N LEU A 470 -1.27 31.17 -12.27
CA LEU A 470 -1.10 29.74 -11.96
C LEU A 470 -0.45 28.96 -13.10
N GLY A 471 -0.34 29.53 -14.30
CA GLY A 471 0.15 28.81 -15.49
C GLY A 471 -0.91 27.92 -16.13
N VAL A 472 -2.17 28.01 -15.70
CA VAL A 472 -3.26 27.15 -16.19
C VAL A 472 -4.01 27.85 -17.32
N THR A 473 -4.31 27.13 -18.39
CA THR A 473 -5.25 27.55 -19.43
C THR A 473 -6.43 26.60 -19.43
N ALA A 474 -7.60 27.07 -18.98
CA ALA A 474 -8.80 26.26 -18.89
C ALA A 474 -9.86 26.66 -19.92
N GLY A 475 -10.61 25.69 -20.44
CA GLY A 475 -11.76 25.92 -21.31
C GLY A 475 -12.81 24.82 -21.16
N GLN A 476 -14.05 25.11 -21.57
CA GLN A 476 -15.16 24.15 -21.52
C GLN A 476 -15.43 23.62 -20.10
N PHE A 477 -15.50 24.53 -19.12
CA PHE A 477 -15.97 24.22 -17.77
C PHE A 477 -17.16 25.11 -17.44
N GLU A 478 -18.19 24.52 -16.84
CA GLU A 478 -19.39 25.21 -16.36
C GLU A 478 -19.21 25.73 -14.93
N GLU A 479 -18.38 25.05 -14.15
CA GLU A 479 -18.08 25.38 -12.75
C GLU A 479 -16.57 25.38 -12.48
N ILE A 480 -16.11 26.32 -11.63
CA ILE A 480 -14.74 26.37 -11.13
C ILE A 480 -14.81 26.50 -9.61
N ILE A 481 -14.15 25.59 -8.91
CA ILE A 481 -14.08 25.53 -7.45
C ILE A 481 -12.63 25.70 -7.03
N VAL A 482 -12.38 26.43 -5.94
CA VAL A 482 -11.04 26.57 -5.36
C VAL A 482 -11.06 26.07 -3.94
N VAL A 483 -10.14 25.16 -3.63
CA VAL A 483 -10.10 24.43 -2.37
C VAL A 483 -8.68 24.41 -1.79
N GLU A 484 -8.59 24.24 -0.47
CA GLU A 484 -7.30 24.00 0.22
C GLU A 484 -7.03 22.49 0.39
N GLY A 485 -8.08 21.66 0.32
CA GLY A 485 -8.05 20.21 0.43
C GLY A 485 -9.25 19.57 -0.29
N PHE A 486 -9.37 18.25 -0.24
CA PHE A 486 -10.30 17.50 -1.10
C PHE A 486 -11.69 17.24 -0.47
N GLU A 487 -11.98 17.84 0.68
CA GLU A 487 -13.19 17.60 1.49
C GLU A 487 -14.52 17.94 0.79
N GLU A 488 -14.50 18.66 -0.34
CA GLU A 488 -15.70 19.15 -1.05
C GLU A 488 -15.66 18.89 -2.58
N LEU A 489 -15.04 17.79 -3.03
CA LEU A 489 -15.04 17.45 -4.46
C LEU A 489 -16.46 17.09 -4.97
N PRO A 490 -16.90 17.60 -6.13
CA PRO A 490 -18.24 17.37 -6.68
C PRO A 490 -18.35 16.05 -7.48
N ILE A 491 -17.80 14.97 -6.94
CA ILE A 491 -17.80 13.62 -7.54
C ILE A 491 -18.66 12.65 -6.72
N SER A 492 -18.89 11.44 -7.26
CA SER A 492 -19.68 10.41 -6.57
C SER A 492 -18.97 9.93 -5.30
N SER A 493 -19.74 9.42 -4.31
CA SER A 493 -19.17 8.85 -3.09
C SER A 493 -18.25 7.66 -3.34
N ASP A 494 -18.51 6.92 -4.43
CA ASP A 494 -17.77 5.72 -4.78
C ASP A 494 -16.42 6.12 -5.41
N GLN A 495 -16.39 7.14 -6.28
CA GLN A 495 -15.12 7.70 -6.80
C GLN A 495 -14.27 8.33 -5.70
N ILE A 496 -14.88 9.04 -4.73
CA ILE A 496 -14.15 9.57 -3.55
C ILE A 496 -13.54 8.40 -2.78
N ALA A 497 -14.32 7.39 -2.45
CA ALA A 497 -13.84 6.25 -1.68
C ALA A 497 -12.68 5.52 -2.38
N THR A 498 -12.74 5.34 -3.69
CA THR A 498 -11.65 4.71 -4.47
C THR A 498 -10.40 5.61 -4.51
N ALA A 499 -10.56 6.91 -4.78
CA ALA A 499 -9.44 7.85 -4.84
C ALA A 499 -8.77 8.06 -3.47
N ASP A 500 -9.56 8.16 -2.39
CA ASP A 500 -9.07 8.22 -1.00
C ASP A 500 -8.26 6.95 -0.67
N LEU A 501 -8.77 5.78 -1.03
CA LEU A 501 -8.16 4.48 -0.71
C LEU A 501 -6.78 4.29 -1.36
N TRP A 502 -6.60 4.81 -2.59
CA TRP A 502 -5.30 4.86 -3.28
C TRP A 502 -4.49 6.12 -2.97
N HIS A 503 -4.99 6.94 -2.04
CA HIS A 503 -4.36 8.17 -1.55
C HIS A 503 -4.08 9.21 -2.64
N LEU A 504 -4.98 9.34 -3.62
CA LEU A 504 -4.87 10.33 -4.70
C LEU A 504 -5.40 11.71 -4.30
N ILE A 505 -6.24 11.74 -3.26
CA ILE A 505 -6.88 12.94 -2.71
C ILE A 505 -6.77 12.96 -1.18
#